data_AF-V4RKQ9-F1
#
_entry.id   AF-V4RKQ9-F1
#
_cell.length_a   1.000
_cell.length_b   1.000
_cell.length_c   1.000
_cell.angle_alpha   90.00
_cell.angle_beta   90.00
_cell.angle_gamma   90.00
#
_symmetry.space_group_name_H-M   'P 1'
#
loop_
_entity.id
_entity.type
_entity.pdbx_description
1 polymer ?
#
loop_
_entity_poly.entity_id
_entity_poly.type
_entity_poly.pdbx_seq_one_letter_code
_entity_poly.pdbx_strand_id
1 'polypeptide(L)'
;MTARGGAFVAVVGPSGAGKDTLIGLARRELQSDGRFLFVRRLVTRSADPRIEDHDVLSADAFSRRLEAGGFSLNWQAHGLSYALPASVDEAVREGRLAVANVSRSVLGVAAERFARLRVVNVSASPQARLARIVARGREDMPAAASRVAREVRLPADLDVVTIDNDGRPEEAAARLVAVLAEMI
;
A
#
# COMPACT_ATOMS: atom_id res chain seq x y z
N MET A 1 -31.26 -3.09 7.31
CA MET A 1 -29.85 -3.45 7.11
C MET A 1 -29.03 -2.19 7.33
N THR A 2 -28.39 -2.03 8.48
CA THR A 2 -27.43 -0.94 8.69
C THR A 2 -26.27 -1.15 7.72
N ALA A 3 -26.02 -0.18 6.84
CA ALA A 3 -24.86 -0.22 5.96
C ALA A 3 -23.61 -0.43 6.83
N ARG A 4 -22.81 -1.46 6.53
CA ARG A 4 -21.51 -1.62 7.18
C ARG A 4 -20.70 -0.35 6.90
N GLY A 5 -20.24 0.36 7.93
CA GLY A 5 -19.47 1.61 7.77
C GLY A 5 -18.17 1.39 7.00
N GLY A 6 -17.49 2.43 6.52
CA GLY A 6 -16.33 2.24 5.64
C GLY A 6 -15.15 1.55 6.34
N ALA A 7 -14.17 1.14 5.55
CA ALA A 7 -13.00 0.41 6.04
C ALA A 7 -11.72 0.82 5.33
N PHE A 8 -10.59 0.63 6.01
CA PHE A 8 -9.26 0.80 5.43
C PHE A 8 -8.60 -0.57 5.26
N VAL A 9 -8.04 -0.82 4.08
CA VAL A 9 -7.25 -2.00 3.75
C VAL A 9 -5.81 -1.60 3.51
N ALA A 10 -4.96 -1.98 4.46
CA ALA A 10 -3.52 -1.76 4.41
C ALA A 10 -2.84 -2.92 3.67
N VAL A 11 -2.40 -2.70 2.45
CA VAL A 11 -1.62 -3.68 1.69
C VAL A 11 -0.14 -3.53 2.04
N VAL A 12 0.43 -4.56 2.65
CA VAL A 12 1.82 -4.62 3.10
C VAL A 12 2.53 -5.85 2.52
N GLY A 13 3.84 -5.93 2.71
CA GLY A 13 4.65 -7.04 2.21
C GLY A 13 6.06 -6.58 1.83
N PRO A 14 7.02 -7.50 1.66
CA PRO A 14 8.40 -7.15 1.32
C PRO A 14 8.52 -6.47 -0.06
N SER A 15 9.67 -5.86 -0.33
CA SER A 15 10.03 -5.42 -1.68
C SER A 15 10.02 -6.63 -2.62
N GLY A 16 9.57 -6.45 -3.87
CA GLY A 16 9.45 -7.54 -4.85
C GLY A 16 8.23 -8.46 -4.68
N ALA A 17 7.41 -8.28 -3.63
CA ALA A 17 6.20 -9.10 -3.42
C ALA A 17 5.08 -8.86 -4.44
N GLY A 18 5.15 -7.78 -5.23
CA GLY A 18 4.15 -7.49 -6.27
C GLY A 18 2.91 -6.70 -5.82
N LYS A 19 2.92 -6.08 -4.63
CA LYS A 19 1.81 -5.27 -4.10
C LYS A 19 1.17 -4.30 -5.10
N ASP A 20 1.98 -3.44 -5.73
CA ASP A 20 1.47 -2.44 -6.68
C ASP A 20 0.84 -3.10 -7.92
N THR A 21 1.36 -4.26 -8.35
CA THR A 21 0.78 -5.06 -9.44
C THR A 21 -0.59 -5.61 -9.06
N LEU A 22 -0.72 -6.21 -7.87
CA LEU A 22 -2.00 -6.75 -7.41
C LEU A 22 -3.06 -5.67 -7.21
N ILE A 23 -2.67 -4.55 -6.60
CA ILE A 23 -3.54 -3.37 -6.45
C ILE A 23 -3.97 -2.83 -7.82
N GLY A 24 -3.05 -2.76 -8.78
CA GLY A 24 -3.36 -2.32 -10.14
C GLY A 24 -4.35 -3.22 -10.86
N LEU A 25 -4.21 -4.55 -10.71
CA LEU A 25 -5.14 -5.56 -11.23
C LEU A 25 -6.52 -5.43 -10.56
N ALA A 26 -6.57 -5.44 -9.23
CA ALA A 26 -7.81 -5.31 -8.47
C ALA A 26 -8.53 -3.99 -8.78
N ARG A 27 -7.78 -2.89 -8.95
CA ARG A 27 -8.34 -1.59 -9.36
C ARG A 27 -9.03 -1.68 -10.71
N ARG A 28 -8.44 -2.35 -11.70
CA ARG A 28 -9.07 -2.50 -13.02
C ARG A 28 -10.37 -3.30 -12.96
N GLU A 29 -10.40 -4.33 -12.14
CA GLU A 29 -11.57 -5.18 -11.97
C GLU A 29 -12.72 -4.46 -11.24
N LEU A 30 -12.38 -3.68 -10.20
CA LEU A 30 -13.34 -3.03 -9.32
C LEU A 30 -13.62 -1.56 -9.66
N GLN A 31 -13.10 -1.04 -10.78
CA GLN A 31 -13.19 0.40 -11.12
C GLN A 31 -14.61 0.93 -11.30
N SER A 32 -15.58 0.06 -11.63
CA SER A 32 -16.99 0.43 -11.81
C SER A 32 -17.77 0.52 -10.49
N ASP A 33 -17.20 0.03 -9.39
CA ASP A 33 -17.86 0.03 -8.08
C ASP A 33 -17.31 1.16 -7.20
N GLY A 34 -18.11 2.23 -7.07
CA GLY A 34 -17.76 3.44 -6.32
C GLY A 34 -17.51 3.23 -4.82
N ARG A 35 -17.86 2.06 -4.28
CA ARG A 35 -17.56 1.69 -2.88
C ARG A 35 -16.07 1.51 -2.66
N PHE A 36 -15.28 1.22 -3.70
CA PHE A 36 -13.83 1.07 -3.56
C PHE A 36 -13.10 2.39 -3.84
N LEU A 37 -12.04 2.63 -3.07
CA LEU A 37 -11.09 3.72 -3.29
C LEU A 37 -9.68 3.16 -3.31
N PHE A 38 -9.05 3.11 -4.48
CA PHE A 38 -7.64 2.74 -4.60
C PHE A 38 -6.76 3.98 -4.42
N VAL A 39 -6.17 4.11 -3.23
CA VAL A 39 -5.48 5.31 -2.79
C VAL A 39 -4.10 5.42 -3.44
N ARG A 40 -3.81 6.58 -4.04
CA ARG A 40 -2.46 6.93 -4.49
C ARG A 40 -1.66 7.50 -3.32
N ARG A 41 -0.43 7.00 -3.14
CA ARG A 41 0.50 7.48 -2.11
C ARG A 41 1.31 8.66 -2.65
N LEU A 42 1.45 9.70 -1.83
CA LEU A 42 2.37 10.81 -2.05
C LEU A 42 3.76 10.39 -1.58
N VAL A 43 4.81 10.85 -2.26
CA VAL A 43 6.20 10.55 -1.90
C VAL A 43 7.10 11.77 -2.07
N THR A 44 8.04 11.97 -1.15
CA THR A 44 9.10 12.95 -1.35
C THR A 44 10.15 12.38 -2.30
N ARG A 45 10.43 13.06 -3.40
CA ARG A 45 11.61 12.81 -4.25
C ARG A 45 12.18 14.15 -4.70
N SER A 46 13.46 14.18 -5.03
CA SER A 46 14.04 15.31 -5.76
C SER A 46 13.21 15.52 -7.02
N ALA A 47 12.76 16.75 -7.25
CA ALA A 47 12.02 17.10 -8.46
C ALA A 47 12.94 16.80 -9.66
N ASP A 48 12.67 15.72 -10.40
CA ASP A 48 13.25 15.53 -11.72
C ASP A 48 12.36 16.29 -12.70
N PRO A 49 12.82 17.39 -13.32
CA PRO A 49 12.02 18.20 -14.22
C PRO A 49 11.58 17.45 -15.49
N ARG A 50 12.06 16.22 -15.73
CA ARG A 50 11.64 15.37 -16.85
C ARG A 50 10.50 14.40 -16.53
N ILE A 51 10.05 14.35 -15.28
CA ILE A 51 8.92 13.50 -14.86
C ILE A 51 7.72 14.43 -14.63
N GLU A 52 7.07 14.84 -15.72
CA GLU A 52 5.70 15.36 -15.67
C GLU A 52 4.73 14.20 -15.45
N ASP A 53 4.72 13.67 -14.23
CA ASP A 53 3.59 12.90 -13.74
C ASP A 53 3.47 13.22 -12.24
N HIS A 54 2.40 13.95 -11.91
CA HIS A 54 2.09 14.42 -10.57
C HIS A 54 2.15 13.26 -9.55
N ASP A 55 2.78 13.50 -8.38
CA ASP A 55 2.71 12.75 -7.10
C ASP A 55 4.02 12.85 -6.27
N VAL A 56 4.99 13.63 -6.75
CA VAL A 56 6.21 13.97 -6.03
C VAL A 56 6.02 15.31 -5.31
N LEU A 57 6.15 15.32 -3.98
CA LEU A 57 6.26 16.55 -3.21
C LEU A 57 7.74 16.84 -2.94
N SER A 58 8.14 18.11 -3.01
CA SER A 58 9.39 18.51 -2.38
C SER A 58 9.31 18.28 -0.88
N ALA A 59 10.46 18.14 -0.21
CA ALA A 59 10.49 18.00 1.25
C ALA A 59 9.74 19.15 1.94
N ASP A 60 9.96 20.40 1.50
CA ASP A 60 9.28 21.57 2.07
C ASP A 60 7.77 21.54 1.85
N ALA A 61 7.31 21.13 0.67
CA ALA A 61 5.88 21.03 0.38
C ALA A 61 5.22 19.92 1.21
N PHE A 62 5.93 18.80 1.41
CA PHE A 62 5.49 17.72 2.29
C PHE A 62 5.37 18.21 3.75
N SER A 63 6.40 18.89 4.27
CA SER A 63 6.42 19.41 5.65
C SER A 63 5.29 20.41 5.89
N ARG A 64 5.12 21.41 5.01
CA ARG A 64 4.01 22.37 5.12
C ARG A 64 2.64 21.70 5.11
N ARG A 65 2.46 20.68 4.26
CA ARG A 65 1.19 19.94 4.18
C ARG A 65 0.97 19.04 5.40
N LEU A 66 2.03 18.48 5.96
CA LEU A 66 1.99 17.71 7.21
C LEU A 66 1.55 18.60 8.37
N GLU A 67 2.15 19.78 8.53
CA GLU A 67 1.80 20.77 9.55
C GLU A 67 0.35 21.25 9.43
N ALA A 68 -0.15 21.36 8.20
CA ALA A 68 -1.56 21.72 7.93
C ALA A 68 -2.55 20.54 8.09
N GLY A 69 -2.11 19.36 8.55
CA GLY A 69 -2.98 18.19 8.72
C GLY A 69 -3.46 17.57 7.40
N GLY A 70 -2.75 17.81 6.29
CA GLY A 70 -3.17 17.42 4.94
C GLY A 70 -3.02 15.93 4.59
N PHE A 71 -2.66 15.09 5.56
CA PHE A 71 -2.44 13.65 5.40
C PHE A 71 -3.24 12.84 6.41
N SER A 72 -3.84 11.74 5.93
CA SER A 72 -4.49 10.74 6.78
C SER A 72 -3.44 9.87 7.48
N LEU A 73 -2.50 9.33 6.71
CA LEU A 73 -1.35 8.57 7.20
C LEU A 73 -0.07 9.16 6.61
N ASN A 74 1.02 9.11 7.35
CA ASN A 74 2.36 9.41 6.85
C ASN A 74 3.40 8.50 7.50
N TRP A 75 4.48 8.22 6.79
CA TRP A 75 5.59 7.40 7.30
C TRP A 75 6.88 7.68 6.52
N GLN A 76 8.00 7.25 7.07
CA GLN A 76 9.29 7.28 6.37
C GLN A 76 9.73 5.85 6.00
N ALA A 77 10.31 5.70 4.82
CA ALA A 77 10.92 4.45 4.38
C ALA A 77 12.00 4.72 3.33
N HIS A 78 13.12 4.00 3.38
CA HIS A 78 14.20 4.12 2.38
C HIS A 78 14.69 5.56 2.15
N GLY A 79 14.74 6.39 3.21
CA GLY A 79 15.17 7.78 3.13
C GLY A 79 14.16 8.74 2.49
N LEU A 80 12.94 8.30 2.20
CA LEU A 80 11.86 9.12 1.66
C LEU A 80 10.68 9.17 2.64
N SER A 81 9.94 10.27 2.59
CA SER A 81 8.65 10.43 3.27
C SER A 81 7.52 10.06 2.34
N TYR A 82 6.53 9.36 2.87
CA TYR A 82 5.34 8.92 2.18
C TYR A 82 4.10 9.37 2.94
N ALA A 83 3.00 9.61 2.22
CA ALA A 83 1.73 9.91 2.85
C ALA A 83 0.54 9.43 2.03
N LEU A 84 -0.59 9.25 2.72
CA LEU A 84 -1.92 9.17 2.12
C LEU A 84 -2.64 10.51 2.34
N PRO A 85 -3.35 11.04 1.34
CA PRO A 85 -4.07 12.32 1.48
C PRO A 85 -5.15 12.23 2.56
N ALA A 86 -5.46 13.35 3.21
CA ALA A 86 -6.54 13.44 4.22
C ALA A 86 -7.92 12.99 3.68
N SER A 87 -8.14 13.05 2.36
CA SER A 87 -9.36 12.56 1.71
C SER A 87 -9.64 11.05 1.92
N VAL A 88 -8.65 10.28 2.38
CA VAL A 88 -8.87 8.88 2.76
C VAL A 88 -9.77 8.78 4.00
N ASP A 89 -9.57 9.65 4.99
CA ASP A 89 -10.39 9.64 6.21
C ASP A 89 -11.85 9.91 5.86
N GLU A 90 -12.07 10.89 4.99
CA GLU A 90 -13.40 11.25 4.49
C GLU A 90 -14.06 10.09 3.75
N ALA A 91 -13.36 9.46 2.79
CA ALA A 91 -13.90 8.34 2.03
C ALA A 91 -14.29 7.16 2.94
N VAL A 92 -13.47 6.83 3.95
CA VAL A 92 -13.79 5.79 4.91
C VAL A 92 -15.01 6.18 5.76
N ARG A 93 -15.10 7.45 6.18
CA ARG A 93 -16.26 7.96 6.92
C ARG A 93 -17.55 7.91 6.09
N GLU A 94 -17.46 8.10 4.78
CA GLU A 94 -18.58 8.00 3.83
C GLU A 94 -19.02 6.56 3.52
N GLY A 95 -18.37 5.54 4.12
CA GLY A 95 -18.75 4.15 3.89
C GLY A 95 -17.90 3.43 2.83
N ARG A 96 -16.91 4.10 2.23
CA ARG A 96 -16.07 3.49 1.20
C ARG A 96 -14.98 2.62 1.81
N LEU A 97 -14.52 1.66 1.03
CA LEU A 97 -13.39 0.81 1.33
C LEU A 97 -12.13 1.36 0.65
N ALA A 98 -11.24 1.96 1.44
CA ALA A 98 -10.00 2.53 0.95
C ALA A 98 -8.86 1.50 0.99
N VAL A 99 -8.25 1.23 -0.17
CA VAL A 99 -7.15 0.28 -0.34
C VAL A 99 -5.85 1.03 -0.63
N ALA A 100 -4.83 0.82 0.18
CA ALA A 100 -3.55 1.51 0.02
C ALA A 100 -2.35 0.60 0.27
N ASN A 101 -1.30 0.75 -0.55
CA ASN A 101 0.01 0.18 -0.27
C ASN A 101 0.74 1.05 0.75
N VAL A 102 1.02 0.51 1.93
CA VAL A 102 1.65 1.21 3.04
C VAL A 102 2.85 0.46 3.61
N SER A 103 3.64 1.14 4.45
CA SER A 103 4.68 0.48 5.24
C SER A 103 4.09 -0.23 6.45
N ARG A 104 4.71 -1.33 6.87
CA ARG A 104 4.37 -2.02 8.13
C ARG A 104 4.51 -1.09 9.35
N SER A 105 5.39 -0.10 9.28
CA SER A 105 5.61 0.89 10.34
C SER A 105 4.40 1.79 10.62
N VAL A 106 3.47 1.93 9.67
CA VAL A 106 2.28 2.79 9.84
C VAL A 106 1.06 2.01 10.31
N LEU A 107 1.16 0.68 10.49
CA LEU A 107 0.02 -0.16 10.83
C LEU A 107 -0.57 0.13 12.22
N GLY A 108 0.28 0.48 13.21
CA GLY A 108 -0.20 0.88 14.53
C GLY A 108 -1.06 2.15 14.45
N VAL A 109 -0.55 3.18 13.78
CA VAL A 109 -1.28 4.44 13.56
C VAL A 109 -2.56 4.20 12.75
N ALA A 110 -2.53 3.33 11.75
CA ALA A 110 -3.71 2.96 10.97
C ALA A 110 -4.78 2.26 11.83
N ALA A 111 -4.37 1.41 12.77
CA ALA A 111 -5.29 0.69 13.67
C ALA A 111 -5.97 1.63 14.67
N GLU A 112 -5.28 2.66 15.14
CA GLU A 112 -5.86 3.71 16.00
C GLU A 112 -6.80 4.63 15.21
N ARG A 113 -6.47 4.91 13.94
CA ARG A 113 -7.21 5.85 13.09
C ARG A 113 -8.47 5.26 12.47
N PHE A 114 -8.44 4.00 12.05
CA PHE A 114 -9.55 3.37 11.33
C PHE A 114 -10.19 2.27 12.16
N ALA A 115 -11.44 2.49 12.59
CA ALA A 115 -12.21 1.51 13.37
C ALA A 115 -12.36 0.15 12.67
N ARG A 116 -12.37 0.13 11.33
CA ARG A 116 -12.35 -1.09 10.52
C ARG A 116 -11.06 -1.11 9.69
N LEU A 117 -10.06 -1.83 10.20
CA LEU A 117 -8.79 -2.08 9.52
C LEU A 117 -8.67 -3.55 9.14
N ARG A 118 -8.30 -3.85 7.89
CA ARG A 118 -7.75 -5.14 7.50
C ARG A 118 -6.38 -4.96 6.86
N VAL A 119 -5.44 -5.83 7.23
CA VAL A 119 -4.10 -5.87 6.66
C VAL A 119 -4.04 -6.99 5.63
N VAL A 120 -3.67 -6.67 4.40
CA VAL A 120 -3.35 -7.68 3.39
C VAL A 120 -1.84 -7.77 3.27
N ASN A 121 -1.26 -8.88 3.75
CA ASN A 121 0.16 -9.16 3.62
C ASN A 121 0.41 -9.94 2.33
N VAL A 122 1.01 -9.28 1.33
CA VAL A 122 1.41 -9.94 0.10
C VAL A 122 2.79 -10.57 0.30
N SER A 123 2.87 -11.89 0.19
CA SER A 123 4.11 -12.66 0.26
C SER A 123 4.59 -13.11 -1.10
N ALA A 124 5.88 -13.42 -1.19
CA ALA A 124 6.50 -14.16 -2.29
C ALA A 124 7.82 -14.75 -1.77
N SER A 125 8.17 -15.93 -2.26
CA SER A 125 9.44 -16.60 -2.01
C SER A 125 10.64 -15.66 -2.21
N PRO A 126 11.71 -15.83 -1.42
CA PRO A 126 12.96 -15.10 -1.61
C PRO A 126 13.46 -15.13 -3.07
N GLN A 127 13.35 -16.28 -3.72
CA GLN A 127 13.77 -16.50 -5.11
C GLN A 127 12.95 -15.65 -6.08
N ALA A 128 11.61 -15.68 -5.98
CA ALA A 128 10.74 -14.85 -6.82
C ALA A 128 10.98 -13.36 -6.59
N ARG A 129 11.17 -12.94 -5.33
CA ARG A 129 11.47 -11.55 -4.99
C ARG A 129 12.80 -11.08 -5.58
N LEU A 130 13.85 -11.90 -5.47
CA LEU A 130 15.17 -11.60 -6.01
C LEU A 130 15.10 -11.42 -7.54
N ALA A 131 14.50 -12.38 -8.24
CA ALA A 131 14.33 -12.31 -9.70
C ALA A 131 13.59 -11.03 -10.13
N ARG A 132 12.50 -10.69 -9.44
CA ARG A 132 11.70 -9.48 -9.71
C ARG A 132 12.43 -8.18 -9.41
N ILE A 133 13.27 -8.15 -8.39
CA ILE A 133 14.07 -6.96 -8.04
C ILE A 133 15.16 -6.74 -9.09
N VAL A 134 15.89 -7.80 -9.44
CA VAL A 134 16.96 -7.77 -10.45
C VAL A 134 16.42 -7.39 -11.83
N ALA A 135 15.27 -7.96 -12.24
CA ALA A 135 14.63 -7.64 -13.51
C ALA A 135 14.24 -6.15 -13.67
N ARG A 136 14.13 -5.39 -12.57
CA ARG A 136 13.85 -3.94 -12.62
C ARG A 136 15.08 -3.11 -12.96
N GLY A 137 16.29 -3.69 -12.97
CA GLY A 137 17.53 -3.06 -13.41
C GLY A 137 18.04 -1.91 -12.53
N ARG A 138 17.58 -1.80 -11.28
CA ARG A 138 17.91 -0.67 -10.37
C ARG A 138 18.98 -1.00 -9.32
N GLU A 139 19.38 -2.25 -9.21
CA GLU A 139 20.31 -2.73 -8.20
C GLU A 139 20.99 -4.03 -8.63
N ASP A 140 22.19 -4.28 -8.09
CA ASP A 140 22.97 -5.49 -8.32
C ASP A 140 22.52 -6.66 -7.41
N MET A 141 22.98 -7.86 -7.73
CA MET A 141 22.60 -9.10 -7.02
C MET A 141 22.87 -9.04 -5.49
N PRO A 142 24.01 -8.53 -5.00
CA PRO A 142 24.27 -8.40 -3.57
C PRO A 142 23.29 -7.45 -2.85
N ALA A 143 22.99 -6.28 -3.44
CA ALA A 143 22.03 -5.34 -2.87
C ALA A 143 20.62 -5.94 -2.81
N ALA A 144 20.20 -6.63 -3.88
CA ALA A 144 18.90 -7.29 -3.95
C ALA A 144 18.76 -8.42 -2.91
N ALA A 145 19.80 -9.24 -2.73
CA ALA A 145 19.82 -10.31 -1.73
C ALA A 145 19.69 -9.76 -0.29
N SER A 146 20.40 -8.68 0.03
CA SER A 146 20.29 -8.01 1.35
C SER A 146 18.88 -7.50 1.62
N ARG A 147 18.18 -6.98 0.60
CA ARG A 147 16.79 -6.53 0.73
C ARG A 147 15.82 -7.71 0.92
N VAL A 148 16.09 -8.85 0.30
CA VAL A 148 15.25 -10.05 0.39
C VAL A 148 15.34 -10.71 1.77
N ALA A 149 16.54 -10.73 2.37
CA ALA A 149 16.81 -11.35 3.67
C ALA A 149 16.18 -10.63 4.87
N ARG A 150 15.71 -9.40 4.70
CA ARG A 150 15.03 -8.65 5.77
C ARG A 150 13.61 -9.17 5.99
N GLU A 151 13.47 -10.06 6.96
CA GLU A 151 12.18 -10.38 7.56
C GLU A 151 11.80 -9.28 8.56
N VAL A 152 10.56 -8.80 8.47
CA VAL A 152 10.00 -7.86 9.44
C VAL A 152 8.64 -8.39 9.84
N ARG A 153 8.46 -8.63 11.13
CA ARG A 153 7.22 -9.19 11.67
C ARG A 153 6.07 -8.19 11.56
N LEU A 154 4.87 -8.70 11.36
CA LEU A 154 3.64 -7.91 11.52
C LEU A 154 3.28 -7.84 13.01
N PRO A 155 2.61 -6.76 13.45
CA PRO A 155 2.01 -6.73 14.79
C PRO A 155 1.04 -7.91 14.97
N ALA A 156 1.04 -8.54 16.15
CA ALA A 156 0.33 -9.79 16.40
C ALA A 156 -1.21 -9.63 16.46
N ASP A 157 -1.70 -8.42 16.77
CA ASP A 157 -3.12 -8.17 17.08
C ASP A 157 -3.91 -7.54 15.93
N LEU A 158 -3.40 -7.66 14.70
CA LEU A 158 -4.07 -7.12 13.51
C LEU A 158 -4.81 -8.23 12.75
N ASP A 159 -5.96 -7.85 12.19
CA ASP A 159 -6.71 -8.66 11.23
C ASP A 159 -5.94 -8.77 9.92
N VAL A 160 -5.14 -9.84 9.78
CA VAL A 160 -4.22 -10.05 8.66
C VAL A 160 -4.70 -11.18 7.77
N VAL A 161 -4.81 -10.92 6.47
CA VAL A 161 -4.92 -11.94 5.43
C VAL A 161 -3.62 -11.97 4.64
N THR A 162 -3.00 -13.15 4.51
CA THR A 162 -1.80 -13.32 3.68
C THR A 162 -2.17 -13.84 2.29
N ILE A 163 -1.69 -13.16 1.25
CA ILE A 163 -1.84 -13.55 -0.15
C ILE A 163 -0.47 -13.91 -0.69
N ASP A 164 -0.31 -15.17 -1.07
CA ASP A 164 0.87 -15.61 -1.78
C ASP A 164 0.85 -15.16 -3.25
N ASN A 165 1.98 -14.62 -3.70
CA ASN A 165 2.18 -14.14 -5.06
C ASN A 165 3.45 -14.76 -5.67
N ASP A 166 3.70 -16.06 -5.45
CA ASP A 166 4.74 -16.79 -6.18
C ASP A 166 4.28 -17.22 -7.58
N GLY A 167 2.99 -17.48 -7.74
CA GLY A 167 2.36 -17.86 -9.02
C GLY A 167 2.08 -16.67 -9.94
N ARG A 168 1.01 -16.81 -10.73
CA ARG A 168 0.56 -15.75 -11.65
C ARG A 168 -0.05 -14.59 -10.86
N PRO A 169 0.36 -13.33 -11.11
CA PRO A 169 -0.20 -12.17 -10.42
C PRO A 169 -1.72 -12.05 -10.51
N GLU A 170 -2.33 -12.55 -11.58
CA GLU A 170 -3.78 -12.55 -11.78
C GLU A 170 -4.52 -13.41 -10.74
N GLU A 171 -3.94 -14.53 -10.32
CA GLU A 171 -4.53 -15.41 -9.30
C GLU A 171 -4.48 -14.75 -7.92
N ALA A 172 -3.34 -14.14 -7.59
CA ALA A 172 -3.17 -13.39 -6.36
C ALA A 172 -4.05 -12.13 -6.34
N ALA A 173 -4.26 -11.48 -7.48
CA ALA A 173 -5.16 -10.33 -7.61
C ALA A 173 -6.63 -10.74 -7.46
N ALA A 174 -7.06 -11.87 -8.03
CA ALA A 174 -8.41 -12.38 -7.83
C ALA A 174 -8.69 -12.69 -6.36
N ARG A 175 -7.69 -13.24 -5.64
CA ARG A 175 -7.76 -13.40 -4.17
C ARG A 175 -7.88 -12.07 -3.44
N LEU A 176 -7.11 -11.06 -3.86
CA LEU A 176 -7.24 -9.71 -3.29
C LEU A 176 -8.66 -9.17 -3.51
N VAL A 177 -9.20 -9.28 -4.71
CA VAL A 177 -10.58 -8.85 -5.03
C VAL A 177 -11.60 -9.55 -4.14
N ALA A 178 -11.50 -10.87 -3.95
CA ALA A 178 -12.38 -11.62 -3.06
C ALA A 178 -12.32 -11.10 -1.61
N VAL A 179 -11.13 -10.87 -1.07
CA VAL A 179 -10.94 -10.29 0.28
C VAL A 179 -11.57 -8.91 0.39
N LEU A 180 -11.42 -8.07 -0.63
CA LEU A 180 -12.03 -6.73 -0.65
C LEU A 180 -13.56 -6.81 -0.73
N ALA A 181 -14.11 -7.75 -1.50
CA ALA A 181 -15.55 -7.94 -1.67
C ALA A 181 -16.25 -8.47 -0.41
N GLU A 182 -15.57 -9.23 0.46
CA GLU A 182 -16.12 -9.70 1.74
C GLU A 182 -16.35 -8.56 2.76
N MET A 183 -15.74 -7.41 2.54
CA MET A 183 -15.74 -6.29 3.49
C MET A 183 -16.83 -5.24 3.25
N ILE A 184 -17.44 -5.27 2.07
CA ILE A 184 -18.52 -4.37 1.63
C ILE A 184 -19.93 -4.92 1.93
#